data_AF-A0A1F9FX62-F1
#
_entry.id   AF-A0A1F9FX62-F1
#
_cell.length_a   1.000
_cell.length_b   1.000
_cell.length_c   1.000
_cell.angle_alpha   90.00
_cell.angle_beta   90.00
_cell.angle_gamma   90.00
#
_symmetry.space_group_name_H-M   'P 1'
#
loop_
_entity.id
_entity.type
_entity.pdbx_description
1 polymer ?
#
loop_
_entity_poly.entity_id
_entity_poly.type
_entity_poly.pdbx_seq_one_letter_code
_entity_poly.pdbx_strand_id
1 'polypeptide(L)'
;MAALTVILLCLLVGGIVAVARGTAVLTVTTVPPGATVKLDGELFGTSPMQKRLRTGSHLVELELDGFLPFKEVVDLPAGGLPYLQPLQKRPPPPPPPPTPAEIAADLAAQARQLLQNGDFDAARVRIDQANKLDPTQAAVAEVGAAIEAAIKKRDADRAAAAANAGREARLREARVLAVEGRQLYEKGRLGDAKAKLYQSLQQDAHNPEPHRVLSRIFNREDQVDKVRYHLTRYLELGGQDADFKVREWLKEHPP
;
A
#
# COMPACT_ATOMS: atom_id res chain seq x y z
N MET A 1 -29.96 -45.47 -47.11
CA MET A 1 -30.81 -45.96 -48.22
C MET A 1 -31.16 -44.75 -49.08
N ALA A 2 -30.89 -44.86 -50.36
CA ALA A 2 -30.75 -43.75 -51.29
C ALA A 2 -32.07 -43.06 -51.67
N ALA A 3 -31.92 -41.79 -52.05
CA ALA A 3 -32.52 -41.11 -53.20
C ALA A 3 -34.04 -41.19 -53.43
N LEU A 4 -34.69 -40.02 -53.37
CA LEU A 4 -35.71 -39.64 -54.36
C LEU A 4 -35.73 -38.10 -54.51
N THR A 5 -35.18 -37.63 -55.65
CA THR A 5 -35.69 -36.57 -56.55
C THR A 5 -36.73 -35.57 -55.99
N VAL A 6 -36.61 -34.25 -56.17
CA VAL A 6 -36.71 -33.52 -57.45
C VAL A 6 -36.07 -32.12 -57.34
N ILE A 7 -35.30 -31.76 -58.36
CA ILE A 7 -34.79 -30.43 -58.71
C ILE A 7 -35.94 -29.57 -59.27
N LEU A 8 -36.14 -28.33 -58.81
CA LEU A 8 -36.51 -27.23 -59.73
C LEU A 8 -36.36 -25.83 -59.11
N LEU A 9 -35.31 -25.13 -59.53
CA LEU A 9 -35.37 -23.78 -60.08
C LEU A 9 -36.70 -23.01 -59.89
N CYS A 10 -36.77 -22.13 -58.90
CA CYS A 10 -37.49 -20.85 -59.03
C CYS A 10 -36.42 -19.78 -58.90
N LEU A 11 -35.71 -19.48 -59.98
CA LEU A 11 -35.90 -18.24 -60.74
C LEU A 11 -36.08 -17.04 -59.81
N LEU A 12 -35.07 -16.16 -59.85
CA LEU A 12 -35.21 -14.71 -59.89
C LEU A 12 -36.64 -14.29 -60.27
N VAL A 13 -37.55 -14.29 -59.30
CA VAL A 13 -38.70 -13.42 -59.34
C VAL A 13 -38.13 -12.10 -58.86
N GLY A 14 -37.52 -11.38 -59.82
CA GLY A 14 -37.61 -9.94 -59.84
C GLY A 14 -39.09 -9.60 -59.91
N GLY A 15 -39.77 -9.78 -58.77
CA GLY A 15 -41.10 -9.30 -58.54
C GLY A 15 -40.94 -7.81 -58.61
N ILE A 16 -41.35 -7.24 -59.73
CA ILE A 16 -41.78 -5.86 -59.77
C ILE A 16 -42.83 -5.81 -58.66
N VAL A 17 -42.43 -5.35 -57.46
CA VAL A 17 -43.39 -4.84 -56.50
C VAL A 17 -44.03 -3.72 -57.27
N ALA A 18 -45.21 -4.00 -57.82
CA ALA A 18 -46.05 -2.97 -58.36
C ALA A 18 -46.29 -2.03 -57.18
N VAL A 19 -45.56 -0.92 -57.16
CA VAL A 19 -45.85 0.19 -56.26
C VAL A 19 -47.23 0.64 -56.71
N ALA A 20 -48.26 0.07 -56.09
CA ALA A 20 -49.62 0.52 -56.24
C ALA A 20 -49.59 1.97 -55.77
N ARG A 21 -49.54 2.93 -56.70
CA ARG A 21 -49.57 4.36 -56.40
C ARG A 21 -50.92 4.66 -55.78
N GLY A 22 -50.96 4.67 -54.46
CA GLY A 22 -52.14 4.90 -53.66
C GLY A 22 -51.77 5.75 -52.44
N THR A 23 -52.78 6.20 -51.71
CA THR A 23 -52.57 6.85 -50.42
C THR A 23 -52.83 5.86 -49.30
N ALA A 24 -51.95 5.81 -48.32
CA ALA A 24 -52.05 4.96 -47.14
C ALA A 24 -51.91 5.80 -45.86
N VAL A 25 -52.42 5.29 -44.74
CA VAL A 25 -52.37 5.98 -43.45
C VAL A 25 -51.22 5.44 -42.63
N LEU A 26 -50.25 6.29 -42.26
CA LEU A 26 -49.20 5.96 -41.30
C LEU A 26 -49.61 6.50 -39.92
N THR A 27 -49.65 5.61 -38.93
CA THR A 27 -49.86 5.98 -37.51
C THR A 27 -48.54 5.81 -36.79
N VAL A 28 -47.94 6.89 -36.30
CA VAL A 28 -46.67 6.86 -35.55
C VAL A 28 -46.95 7.06 -34.07
N THR A 29 -46.56 6.07 -33.26
CA THR A 29 -46.62 6.13 -31.79
C THR A 29 -45.24 5.84 -31.24
N THR A 30 -44.76 6.67 -30.29
CA THR A 30 -43.51 6.40 -29.58
C THR A 30 -43.77 6.08 -28.11
N VAL A 31 -42.84 5.37 -27.48
CA VAL A 31 -42.85 5.12 -26.05
C VAL A 31 -41.54 5.66 -25.46
N PRO A 32 -41.57 6.76 -24.68
CA PRO A 32 -42.73 7.58 -24.31
C PRO A 32 -43.27 8.44 -25.50
N PRO A 33 -44.53 8.92 -25.42
CA PRO A 33 -45.10 9.83 -26.42
C PRO A 33 -44.44 11.22 -26.36
N GLY A 34 -44.69 12.05 -27.38
CA GLY A 34 -44.17 13.42 -27.47
C GLY A 34 -42.93 13.58 -28.35
N ALA A 35 -42.50 12.52 -29.05
CA ALA A 35 -41.36 12.59 -29.94
C ALA A 35 -41.68 13.41 -31.20
N THR A 36 -40.77 14.27 -31.59
CA THR A 36 -40.81 14.95 -32.90
C THR A 36 -40.56 13.90 -33.99
N VAL A 37 -41.49 13.81 -34.93
CA VAL A 37 -41.45 12.89 -36.07
C VAL A 37 -41.10 13.71 -37.31
N LYS A 38 -40.00 13.37 -37.98
CA LYS A 38 -39.69 13.83 -39.33
C LYS A 38 -39.85 12.66 -40.30
N LEU A 39 -40.36 12.95 -41.48
CA LEU A 39 -40.53 11.97 -42.55
C LEU A 39 -39.87 12.50 -43.81
N ASP A 40 -38.96 11.72 -44.39
CA ASP A 40 -38.18 12.11 -45.58
C ASP A 40 -37.48 13.48 -45.42
N GLY A 41 -37.08 13.81 -44.18
CA GLY A 41 -36.43 15.07 -43.82
C GLY A 41 -37.38 16.24 -43.51
N GLU A 42 -38.69 16.10 -43.72
CA GLU A 42 -39.69 17.15 -43.41
C GLU A 42 -40.37 16.92 -42.06
N LEU A 43 -40.68 18.01 -41.33
CA LEU A 43 -41.38 17.92 -40.06
C LEU A 43 -42.79 17.34 -40.26
N PHE A 44 -42.98 16.12 -39.74
CA PHE A 44 -44.22 15.37 -39.94
C PHE A 44 -45.21 15.57 -38.79
N GLY A 45 -44.74 15.78 -37.56
CA GLY A 45 -45.56 16.11 -36.40
C GLY A 45 -44.95 15.65 -35.08
N THR A 46 -45.79 15.40 -34.08
CA THR A 46 -45.38 14.90 -32.76
C THR A 46 -46.16 13.63 -32.43
N SER A 47 -45.50 12.58 -31.92
CA SER A 47 -46.17 11.32 -31.59
C SER A 47 -47.06 11.42 -30.33
N PRO A 48 -48.17 10.65 -30.24
CA PRO A 48 -48.75 9.83 -31.28
C PRO A 48 -49.45 10.68 -32.36
N MET A 49 -49.32 10.30 -33.63
CA MET A 49 -49.94 11.01 -34.74
C MET A 49 -50.31 10.10 -35.90
N GLN A 50 -51.17 10.58 -36.79
CA GLN A 50 -51.64 9.84 -37.95
C GLN A 50 -51.82 10.77 -39.17
N LYS A 51 -51.29 10.40 -40.33
CA LYS A 51 -51.45 11.14 -41.58
C LYS A 51 -51.50 10.23 -42.81
N ARG A 52 -52.12 10.71 -43.88
CA ARG A 52 -52.14 10.05 -45.19
C ARG A 52 -50.89 10.41 -45.99
N LEU A 53 -50.24 9.40 -46.55
CA LEU A 53 -49.00 9.48 -47.32
C LEU A 53 -49.14 8.65 -48.59
N ARG A 54 -48.19 8.79 -49.51
CA ARG A 54 -48.10 7.87 -50.64
C ARG A 54 -47.61 6.52 -50.13
N THR A 55 -48.03 5.45 -50.78
CA THR A 55 -47.42 4.13 -50.57
C THR A 55 -45.97 4.11 -51.07
N GLY A 56 -45.12 3.32 -50.41
CA GLY A 56 -43.69 3.23 -50.71
C GLY A 56 -42.80 3.41 -49.49
N SER A 57 -41.48 3.45 -49.72
CA SER A 57 -40.48 3.61 -48.67
C SER A 57 -40.40 5.05 -48.19
N HIS A 58 -40.40 5.24 -46.87
CA HIS A 58 -40.23 6.55 -46.22
C HIS A 58 -39.19 6.46 -45.11
N LEU A 59 -38.31 7.46 -45.00
CA LEU A 59 -37.39 7.58 -43.88
C LEU A 59 -38.11 8.23 -42.70
N VAL A 60 -38.29 7.48 -41.60
CA VAL A 60 -38.83 7.99 -40.33
C VAL A 60 -37.66 8.37 -39.43
N GLU A 61 -37.64 9.63 -38.97
CA GLU A 61 -36.69 10.10 -37.97
C GLU A 61 -37.46 10.57 -36.73
N LEU A 62 -37.06 10.08 -35.56
CA LEU A 62 -37.69 10.39 -34.28
C LEU A 62 -36.69 11.06 -33.35
N GLU A 63 -37.08 12.20 -32.79
CA GLU A 63 -36.29 12.98 -31.85
C GLU A 63 -37.11 13.27 -30.59
N LEU A 64 -36.57 12.89 -29.43
CA LEU A 64 -37.16 13.23 -28.13
C LEU A 64 -36.05 13.56 -27.13
N ASP A 65 -36.27 14.61 -26.34
CA ASP A 65 -35.31 15.05 -25.33
C ASP A 65 -35.02 13.96 -24.30
N GLY A 66 -33.73 13.71 -24.04
CA GLY A 66 -33.29 12.62 -23.17
C GLY A 66 -33.33 11.23 -23.80
N PHE A 67 -33.68 11.09 -25.08
CA PHE A 67 -33.65 9.82 -25.85
C PHE A 67 -32.69 9.90 -27.04
N LEU A 68 -32.13 8.76 -27.44
CA LEU A 68 -31.27 8.67 -28.61
C LEU A 68 -32.08 8.93 -29.89
N PRO A 69 -31.53 9.67 -30.87
CA PRO A 69 -32.21 9.86 -32.15
C PRO A 69 -32.38 8.51 -32.83
N PHE A 70 -33.57 8.28 -33.38
CA PHE A 70 -33.90 7.04 -34.06
C PHE A 70 -34.18 7.33 -35.53
N LYS A 71 -33.66 6.50 -36.44
CA LYS A 71 -33.90 6.61 -37.89
C LYS A 71 -34.12 5.22 -38.49
N GLU A 72 -35.19 5.06 -39.24
CA GLU A 72 -35.50 3.80 -39.93
C GLU A 72 -36.22 4.08 -41.26
N VAL A 73 -35.92 3.27 -42.28
CA VAL A 73 -36.69 3.28 -43.53
C VAL A 73 -37.84 2.30 -43.40
N VAL A 74 -39.06 2.79 -43.60
CA VAL A 74 -40.29 2.04 -43.41
C VAL A 74 -41.06 1.98 -44.73
N ASP A 75 -41.45 0.78 -45.16
CA ASP A 75 -42.28 0.58 -46.36
C ASP A 75 -43.77 0.66 -46.02
N LEU A 76 -44.47 1.66 -46.57
CA LEU A 76 -45.89 1.91 -46.31
C LEU A 76 -46.80 1.22 -47.35
N PRO A 77 -47.54 0.14 -46.99
CA PRO A 77 -48.45 -0.56 -47.91
C PRO A 77 -49.79 0.17 -48.09
N ALA A 78 -50.54 -0.18 -49.14
CA ALA A 78 -51.82 0.46 -49.50
C ALA A 78 -52.93 0.40 -48.43
N GLY A 79 -52.77 -0.42 -47.39
CA GLY A 79 -53.69 -0.52 -46.25
C GLY A 79 -53.35 0.35 -45.04
N GLY A 80 -52.22 1.08 -45.07
CA GLY A 80 -51.69 1.79 -43.91
C GLY A 80 -50.80 0.93 -43.01
N LEU A 81 -50.08 1.59 -42.10
CA LEU A 81 -49.14 0.95 -41.18
C LEU A 81 -49.21 1.59 -39.79
N PRO A 82 -49.52 0.82 -38.73
CA PRO A 82 -49.21 1.22 -37.37
C PRO A 82 -47.72 1.05 -37.11
N TYR A 83 -47.06 2.14 -36.74
CA TYR A 83 -45.64 2.18 -36.44
C TYR A 83 -45.45 2.57 -34.97
N LEU A 84 -45.07 1.58 -34.16
CA LEU A 84 -44.82 1.74 -32.73
C LEU A 84 -43.33 1.61 -32.45
N GLN A 85 -42.71 2.70 -31.98
CA GLN A 85 -41.28 2.71 -31.69
C GLN A 85 -41.00 3.03 -30.22
N PRO A 86 -40.54 2.04 -29.43
CA PRO A 86 -39.93 2.31 -28.13
C PRO A 86 -38.62 3.07 -28.31
N LEU A 87 -38.49 4.22 -27.65
CA LEU A 87 -37.27 5.03 -27.74
C LEU A 87 -36.27 4.61 -26.67
N GLN A 88 -35.00 4.55 -27.05
CA GLN A 88 -33.91 4.27 -26.12
C GLN A 88 -33.50 5.54 -25.40
N LYS A 89 -33.61 5.56 -24.07
CA LYS A 89 -33.16 6.69 -23.25
C LYS A 89 -31.65 6.88 -23.42
N ARG A 90 -31.19 8.13 -23.49
CA ARG A 90 -29.74 8.42 -23.50
C ARG A 90 -29.15 7.90 -22.19
N PRO A 91 -27.97 7.24 -22.23
CA PRO A 91 -27.23 6.96 -21.02
C PRO A 91 -26.92 8.30 -20.32
N PRO A 92 -26.85 8.33 -18.98
CA PRO A 92 -26.38 9.52 -18.27
C PRO A 92 -24.96 9.87 -18.76
N PRO A 93 -24.57 11.16 -18.75
CA PRO A 93 -23.20 11.53 -19.05
C PRO A 93 -22.26 10.80 -18.07
N PRO A 94 -21.04 10.42 -18.50
CA PRO A 94 -20.06 9.88 -17.57
C PRO A 94 -19.83 10.89 -16.43
N PRO A 95 -19.52 10.43 -15.21
CA PRO A 95 -19.17 11.33 -14.14
C PRO A 95 -17.98 12.22 -14.57
N PRO A 96 -17.89 13.46 -14.06
CA PRO A 96 -16.72 14.28 -14.31
C PRO A 96 -15.45 13.55 -13.84
N PRO A 97 -14.30 13.78 -14.49
CA PRO A 97 -13.04 13.23 -13.99
C PRO A 97 -12.75 13.77 -12.58
N PRO A 98 -12.06 12.98 -11.73
CA PRO A 98 -11.74 13.42 -10.38
C PRO A 98 -10.89 14.68 -10.40
N THR A 99 -11.20 15.60 -9.50
CA THR A 99 -10.45 16.84 -9.31
C THR A 99 -9.07 16.55 -8.70
N PRO A 100 -8.07 17.44 -8.89
CA PRO A 100 -6.79 17.32 -8.20
C PRO A 100 -6.93 17.20 -6.68
N ALA A 101 -7.93 17.87 -6.10
CA ALA A 101 -8.22 17.79 -4.67
C ALA A 101 -8.72 16.40 -4.25
N GLU A 102 -9.61 15.77 -5.02
CA GLU A 102 -10.08 14.40 -4.75
C GLU A 102 -8.94 13.38 -4.89
N ILE A 103 -8.08 13.55 -5.89
CA ILE A 103 -6.89 12.68 -6.06
C ILE A 103 -5.92 12.85 -4.89
N ALA A 104 -5.68 14.10 -4.44
CA ALA A 104 -4.83 14.37 -3.28
C ALA A 104 -5.39 13.73 -2.00
N ALA A 105 -6.71 13.80 -1.78
CA ALA A 105 -7.37 13.20 -0.64
C ALA A 105 -7.23 11.67 -0.63
N ASP A 106 -7.41 11.02 -1.78
CA ASP A 106 -7.22 9.57 -1.93
C ASP A 106 -5.75 9.16 -1.69
N LEU A 107 -4.79 9.90 -2.24
CA LEU A 107 -3.37 9.67 -1.99
C LEU A 107 -3.00 9.83 -0.51
N ALA A 108 -3.58 10.82 0.18
CA ALA A 108 -3.39 10.98 1.62
C ALA A 108 -4.00 9.82 2.41
N ALA A 109 -5.14 9.27 1.99
CA ALA A 109 -5.74 8.08 2.59
C ALA A 109 -4.85 6.84 2.39
N GLN A 110 -4.32 6.64 1.18
CA GLN A 110 -3.36 5.57 0.90
C GLN A 110 -2.08 5.72 1.74
N ALA A 111 -1.57 6.95 1.88
CA ALA A 111 -0.43 7.25 2.75
C ALA A 111 -0.69 6.88 4.22
N ARG A 112 -1.89 7.18 4.75
CA ARG A 112 -2.30 6.76 6.11
C ARG A 112 -2.29 5.25 6.28
N GLN A 113 -2.83 4.52 5.30
CA GLN A 113 -2.86 3.06 5.36
C GLN A 113 -1.45 2.46 5.32
N LEU A 114 -0.58 2.97 4.45
CA LEU A 114 0.82 2.54 4.38
C LEU A 114 1.56 2.83 5.69
N LEU A 115 1.30 4.00 6.29
CA LEU A 115 1.83 4.36 7.61
C LEU A 115 1.38 3.38 8.70
N GLN A 116 0.10 3.00 8.72
CA GLN A 116 -0.44 2.00 9.65
C GLN A 116 0.19 0.62 9.46
N ASN A 117 0.52 0.27 8.22
CA ASN A 117 1.19 -0.99 7.88
C ASN A 117 2.72 -0.96 8.17
N GLY A 118 3.27 0.20 8.58
CA GLY A 118 4.70 0.38 8.83
C GLY A 118 5.55 0.59 7.57
N ASP A 119 4.92 0.75 6.40
CA ASP A 119 5.60 1.05 5.14
C ASP A 119 5.81 2.56 4.99
N PHE A 120 6.72 3.09 5.80
CA PHE A 120 6.96 4.53 5.92
C PHE A 120 7.49 5.17 4.62
N ASP A 121 8.27 4.42 3.84
CA ASP A 121 8.88 4.94 2.62
C ASP A 121 7.82 5.03 1.51
N ALA A 122 6.97 4.01 1.36
CA ALA A 122 5.83 4.11 0.43
C ALA A 122 4.82 5.17 0.89
N ALA A 123 4.55 5.28 2.20
CA ALA A 123 3.69 6.33 2.74
C ALA A 123 4.21 7.73 2.39
N ARG A 124 5.53 7.95 2.50
CA ARG A 124 6.19 9.20 2.12
C ARG A 124 5.98 9.52 0.64
N VAL A 125 6.16 8.55 -0.25
CA VAL A 125 5.93 8.75 -1.69
C VAL A 125 4.49 9.19 -1.98
N ARG A 126 3.50 8.55 -1.34
CA ARG A 126 2.10 8.90 -1.55
C ARG A 126 1.76 10.29 -1.02
N ILE A 127 2.28 10.66 0.14
CA ILE A 127 1.99 11.99 0.69
C ILE A 127 2.67 13.10 -0.11
N ASP A 128 3.87 12.85 -0.65
CA ASP A 128 4.55 13.80 -1.53
C ASP A 128 3.79 14.02 -2.85
N GLN A 129 3.17 12.95 -3.39
CA GLN A 129 2.27 13.06 -4.54
C GLN A 129 1.02 13.88 -4.20
N ALA A 130 0.40 13.63 -3.04
CA ALA A 130 -0.77 14.39 -2.59
C ALA A 130 -0.44 15.87 -2.40
N ASN A 131 0.69 16.18 -1.78
CA ASN A 131 1.15 17.54 -1.52
C ASN A 131 1.47 18.34 -2.81
N LYS A 132 1.89 17.66 -3.88
CA LYS A 132 2.07 18.29 -5.20
C LYS A 132 0.74 18.66 -5.85
N LEU A 133 -0.33 17.93 -5.57
CA LEU A 133 -1.65 18.16 -6.15
C LEU A 133 -2.44 19.21 -5.37
N ASP A 134 -2.44 19.11 -4.05
CA ASP A 134 -3.11 20.06 -3.17
C ASP A 134 -2.45 20.12 -1.79
N PRO A 135 -1.51 21.05 -1.57
CA PRO A 135 -0.83 21.21 -0.28
C PRO A 135 -1.71 21.87 0.79
N THR A 136 -2.88 22.41 0.44
CA THR A 136 -3.74 23.15 1.38
C THR A 136 -4.65 22.25 2.19
N GLN A 137 -4.78 20.97 1.80
CA GLN A 137 -5.62 20.01 2.51
C GLN A 137 -5.05 19.66 3.88
N ALA A 138 -5.90 19.76 4.90
CA ALA A 138 -5.57 19.36 6.26
C ALA A 138 -5.09 17.89 6.32
N ALA A 139 -5.73 17.00 5.56
CA ALA A 139 -5.34 15.60 5.51
C ALA A 139 -3.90 15.40 5.01
N VAL A 140 -3.43 16.21 4.05
CA VAL A 140 -2.07 16.11 3.53
C VAL A 140 -1.06 16.51 4.60
N ALA A 141 -1.33 17.64 5.29
CA ALA A 141 -0.48 18.14 6.35
C ALA A 141 -0.40 17.19 7.57
N GLU A 142 -1.55 16.72 8.05
CA GLU A 142 -1.65 15.78 9.17
C GLU A 142 -0.84 14.51 8.94
N VAL A 143 -1.01 13.91 7.76
CA VAL A 143 -0.37 12.64 7.42
C VAL A 143 1.11 12.82 7.16
N GLY A 144 1.51 13.93 6.54
CA GLY A 144 2.92 14.28 6.37
C GLY A 144 3.64 14.37 7.72
N ALA A 145 3.06 15.08 8.68
CA ALA A 145 3.61 15.21 10.03
C ALA A 145 3.68 13.85 10.75
N ALA A 146 2.65 13.02 10.62
CA ALA A 146 2.63 11.68 11.22
C ALA A 146 3.72 10.77 10.64
N ILE A 147 3.94 10.80 9.31
CA ILE A 147 5.00 10.05 8.64
C ILE A 147 6.38 10.51 9.11
N GLU A 148 6.61 11.81 9.22
CA GLU A 148 7.88 12.35 9.72
C GLU A 148 8.18 11.92 11.15
N ALA A 149 7.19 12.03 12.04
CA ALA A 149 7.31 11.59 13.42
C ALA A 149 7.62 10.08 13.52
N ALA A 150 6.96 9.26 12.70
CA ALA A 150 7.17 7.82 12.67
C ALA A 150 8.57 7.43 12.19
N ILE A 151 9.07 8.06 11.12
CA ILE A 151 10.44 7.83 10.61
C ILE A 151 11.48 8.24 11.65
N LYS A 152 11.32 9.43 12.24
CA LYS A 152 12.22 9.90 13.31
C LYS A 152 12.28 8.93 14.48
N LYS A 153 11.12 8.41 14.91
CA LYS A 153 11.05 7.42 15.99
C LYS A 153 11.74 6.12 15.61
N ARG A 154 11.44 5.56 14.42
CA ARG A 154 12.08 4.34 13.90
C ARG A 154 13.60 4.47 13.89
N ASP A 155 14.11 5.59 13.42
CA ASP A 155 15.55 5.79 13.29
C ASP A 155 16.22 5.97 14.67
N ALA A 156 15.53 6.63 15.62
CA ALA A 156 15.97 6.70 17.02
C ALA A 156 15.99 5.31 17.68
N ASP A 157 14.96 4.50 17.47
CA ASP A 157 14.87 3.13 18.01
C ASP A 157 15.98 2.23 17.43
N ARG A 158 16.26 2.35 16.12
CA ARG A 158 17.37 1.65 15.47
C ARG A 158 18.73 2.09 16.00
N ALA A 159 18.93 3.39 16.22
CA ALA A 159 20.16 3.91 16.81
C ALA A 159 20.36 3.40 18.25
N ALA A 160 19.30 3.40 19.06
CA ALA A 160 19.34 2.85 20.41
C ALA A 160 19.63 1.34 20.41
N ALA A 161 19.01 0.57 19.51
CA ALA A 161 19.27 -0.86 19.34
C ALA A 161 20.72 -1.13 18.92
N ALA A 162 21.26 -0.36 17.97
CA ALA A 162 22.66 -0.49 17.53
C ALA A 162 23.64 -0.17 18.67
N ALA A 163 23.38 0.88 19.46
CA ALA A 163 24.19 1.24 20.61
C ALA A 163 24.18 0.14 21.68
N ASN A 164 23.01 -0.44 21.97
CA ASN A 164 22.87 -1.55 22.90
C ASN A 164 23.61 -2.80 22.40
N ALA A 165 23.46 -3.16 21.13
CA ALA A 165 24.16 -4.29 20.52
C ALA A 165 25.69 -4.12 20.59
N GLY A 166 26.19 -2.90 20.32
CA GLY A 166 27.60 -2.57 20.46
C GLY A 166 28.11 -2.68 21.90
N ARG A 167 27.33 -2.20 22.87
CA ARG A 167 27.63 -2.36 24.31
C ARG A 167 27.67 -3.83 24.69
N GLU A 168 26.70 -4.63 24.28
CA GLU A 168 26.67 -6.06 24.58
C GLU A 168 27.83 -6.82 23.95
N ALA A 169 28.22 -6.50 22.72
CA ALA A 169 29.39 -7.08 22.07
C ALA A 169 30.67 -6.81 22.87
N ARG A 170 30.86 -5.56 23.32
CA ARG A 170 31.97 -5.17 24.19
C ARG A 170 31.99 -5.95 25.50
N LEU A 171 30.82 -6.08 26.15
CA LEU A 171 30.70 -6.84 27.41
C LEU A 171 30.91 -8.35 27.21
N ARG A 172 30.59 -8.90 26.04
CA ARG A 172 30.91 -10.30 25.70
C ARG A 172 32.41 -10.49 25.53
N GLU A 173 33.06 -9.61 24.79
CA GLU A 173 34.52 -9.62 24.62
C GLU A 173 35.25 -9.49 25.96
N ALA A 174 34.81 -8.57 26.83
CA ALA A 174 35.34 -8.41 28.18
C ALA A 174 35.30 -9.73 28.98
N ARG A 175 34.19 -10.48 28.90
CA ARG A 175 34.06 -11.78 29.58
C ARG A 175 35.00 -12.84 29.00
N VAL A 176 35.17 -12.89 27.68
CA VAL A 176 36.12 -13.80 27.03
C VAL A 176 37.54 -13.51 27.51
N LEU A 177 37.95 -12.24 27.50
CA LEU A 177 39.26 -11.80 28.00
C LEU A 177 39.49 -12.18 29.47
N ALA A 178 38.46 -12.08 30.32
CA ALA A 178 38.54 -12.50 31.72
C ALA A 178 38.77 -14.01 31.87
N VAL A 179 38.09 -14.82 31.06
CA VAL A 179 38.25 -16.28 31.03
C VAL A 179 39.66 -16.65 30.55
N GLU A 180 40.13 -16.07 29.45
CA GLU A 180 41.48 -16.28 28.94
C GLU A 180 42.54 -15.90 29.97
N GLY A 181 42.38 -14.73 30.62
CA GLY A 181 43.27 -14.28 31.68
C GLY A 181 43.35 -15.27 32.85
N ARG A 182 42.22 -15.83 33.27
CA ARG A 182 42.17 -16.88 34.30
C ARG A 182 42.89 -18.16 33.87
N GLN A 183 42.65 -18.63 32.64
CA GLN A 183 43.31 -19.82 32.11
C GLN A 183 44.83 -19.65 32.02
N LEU A 184 45.30 -18.45 31.64
CA LEU A 184 46.73 -18.12 31.61
C LEU A 184 47.34 -18.10 33.02
N TYR A 185 46.61 -17.56 34.00
CA TYR A 185 47.01 -17.59 35.41
C TYR A 185 47.16 -19.04 35.92
N GLU A 186 46.20 -19.92 35.61
CA GLU A 186 46.24 -21.35 35.96
C GLU A 186 47.46 -22.05 35.34
N LYS A 187 47.88 -21.63 34.14
CA LYS A 187 49.09 -22.10 33.46
C LYS A 187 50.39 -21.46 33.95
N GLY A 188 50.34 -20.59 34.97
CA GLY A 188 51.50 -19.88 35.51
C GLY A 188 52.04 -18.73 34.65
N ARG A 189 51.37 -18.38 33.54
CA ARG A 189 51.77 -17.28 32.63
C ARG A 189 51.29 -15.93 33.17
N LEU A 190 51.89 -15.46 34.26
CA LEU A 190 51.38 -14.32 35.04
C LEU A 190 51.34 -12.99 34.26
N GLY A 191 52.35 -12.72 33.41
CA GLY A 191 52.40 -11.50 32.59
C GLY A 191 51.26 -11.43 31.58
N ASP A 192 51.06 -12.51 30.82
CA ASP A 192 49.98 -12.61 29.83
C ASP A 192 48.60 -12.59 30.49
N ALA A 193 48.47 -13.26 31.65
CA ALA A 193 47.26 -13.23 32.45
C ALA A 193 46.89 -11.80 32.86
N LYS A 194 47.84 -11.02 33.41
CA LYS A 194 47.61 -9.60 33.76
C LYS A 194 47.18 -8.78 32.54
N ALA A 195 47.86 -8.95 31.41
CA ALA A 195 47.53 -8.21 30.18
C ALA A 195 46.07 -8.46 29.76
N LYS A 196 45.63 -9.73 29.73
CA LYS A 196 44.26 -10.10 29.37
C LYS A 196 43.21 -9.61 30.38
N LEU A 197 43.52 -9.69 31.66
CA LEU A 197 42.62 -9.23 32.73
C LEU A 197 42.47 -7.70 32.71
N TYR A 198 43.54 -6.94 32.45
CA TYR A 198 43.43 -5.49 32.26
C TYR A 198 42.70 -5.12 30.97
N GLN A 199 42.91 -5.85 29.86
CA GLN A 199 42.11 -5.67 28.65
C GLN A 199 40.62 -5.93 28.92
N SER A 200 40.29 -6.95 29.70
CA SER A 200 38.91 -7.21 30.15
C SER A 200 38.34 -6.00 30.90
N LEU A 201 39.08 -5.46 31.89
CA LEU A 201 38.64 -4.31 32.68
C LEU A 201 38.56 -2.99 31.90
N GLN A 202 39.34 -2.85 30.82
CA GLN A 202 39.20 -1.71 29.89
C GLN A 202 37.86 -1.77 29.14
N GLN A 203 37.36 -2.97 28.84
CA GLN A 203 36.09 -3.17 28.15
C GLN A 203 34.88 -3.19 29.10
N ASP A 204 35.06 -3.75 30.31
CA ASP A 204 34.07 -3.81 31.38
C ASP A 204 34.71 -3.60 32.76
N ALA A 205 34.75 -2.35 33.20
CA ALA A 205 35.31 -1.97 34.50
C ALA A 205 34.45 -2.40 35.71
N HIS A 206 33.22 -2.90 35.48
CA HIS A 206 32.31 -3.34 36.54
C HIS A 206 32.36 -4.86 36.76
N ASN A 207 33.17 -5.59 36.00
CA ASN A 207 33.35 -7.02 36.19
C ASN A 207 34.23 -7.28 37.43
N PRO A 208 33.72 -7.91 38.50
CA PRO A 208 34.52 -8.21 39.68
C PRO A 208 35.57 -9.30 39.41
N GLU A 209 35.30 -10.25 38.51
CA GLU A 209 36.12 -11.45 38.36
C GLU A 209 37.61 -11.19 38.02
N PRO A 210 37.96 -10.26 37.10
CA PRO A 210 39.36 -9.94 36.86
C PRO A 210 40.10 -9.43 38.08
N HIS A 211 39.45 -8.62 38.94
CA HIS A 211 40.04 -8.14 40.18
C HIS A 211 40.42 -9.29 41.13
N ARG A 212 39.59 -10.33 41.21
CA ARG A 212 39.88 -11.51 42.05
C ARG A 212 41.11 -12.28 41.57
N VAL A 213 41.33 -12.37 40.26
CA VAL A 213 42.50 -13.06 39.70
C VAL A 213 43.74 -12.17 39.82
N LEU A 214 43.63 -10.88 39.51
CA LEU A 214 44.72 -9.90 39.65
C LEU A 214 45.25 -9.83 41.09
N SER A 215 44.36 -9.87 42.09
CA SER A 215 44.79 -9.88 43.50
C SER A 215 45.67 -11.10 43.82
N ARG A 216 45.34 -12.29 43.29
CA ARG A 216 46.14 -13.50 43.48
C ARG A 216 47.49 -13.39 42.77
N ILE A 217 47.53 -12.78 41.59
CA ILE A 217 48.79 -12.53 40.86
C ILE A 217 49.68 -11.59 41.67
N PHE A 218 49.16 -10.44 42.13
CA PHE A 218 49.95 -9.49 42.91
C PHE A 218 50.38 -10.04 44.27
N ASN A 219 49.62 -10.97 44.85
CA ASN A 219 50.02 -11.66 46.08
C ASN A 219 51.23 -12.59 45.86
N ARG A 220 51.39 -13.16 44.65
CA ARG A 220 52.59 -13.93 44.28
C ARG A 220 53.80 -13.02 43.97
N GLU A 221 53.56 -11.74 43.75
CA GLU A 221 54.58 -10.73 43.44
C GLU A 221 54.91 -9.86 44.67
N ASP A 222 54.40 -10.23 45.85
CA ASP A 222 54.58 -9.50 47.12
C ASP A 222 54.14 -8.02 47.07
N GLN A 223 53.19 -7.67 46.20
CA GLN A 223 52.67 -6.31 46.01
C GLN A 223 51.39 -6.07 46.83
N VAL A 224 51.51 -6.04 48.15
CA VAL A 224 50.40 -5.98 49.12
C VAL A 224 49.40 -4.85 48.82
N ASP A 225 49.86 -3.65 48.47
CA ASP A 225 48.96 -2.51 48.17
C ASP A 225 48.04 -2.79 46.96
N LYS A 226 48.56 -3.47 45.93
CA LYS A 226 47.77 -3.84 44.76
C LYS A 226 46.81 -4.98 45.07
N VAL A 227 47.21 -5.93 45.93
CA VAL A 227 46.31 -6.97 46.43
C VAL A 227 45.12 -6.32 47.14
N ARG A 228 45.38 -5.38 48.06
CA ARG A 228 44.37 -4.61 48.78
C ARG A 228 43.43 -3.89 47.82
N TYR A 229 43.97 -3.12 46.88
CA TYR A 229 43.18 -2.42 45.86
C TYR A 229 42.24 -3.36 45.10
N HIS A 230 42.75 -4.47 44.57
CA HIS A 230 41.95 -5.39 43.77
C HIS A 230 40.91 -6.14 44.61
N LEU A 231 41.21 -6.53 45.85
CA LEU A 231 40.23 -7.16 46.74
C LEU A 231 39.13 -6.21 47.18
N THR A 232 39.45 -4.94 47.45
CA THR A 232 38.46 -3.91 47.74
C THR A 232 37.52 -3.72 46.54
N ARG A 233 38.07 -3.53 45.34
CA ARG A 233 37.27 -3.41 44.10
C ARG A 233 36.43 -4.65 43.82
N TYR A 234 36.94 -5.85 44.10
CA TYR A 234 36.18 -7.10 43.97
C TYR A 234 34.90 -7.08 44.81
N LEU A 235 34.99 -6.68 46.07
CA LEU A 235 33.83 -6.61 46.97
C LEU A 235 32.87 -5.46 46.60
N GLU A 236 33.40 -4.28 46.25
CA GLU A 236 32.59 -3.13 45.82
C GLU A 236 31.74 -3.46 44.59
N LEU A 237 32.27 -4.25 43.67
CA LEU A 237 31.60 -4.68 42.44
C LEU A 237 30.73 -5.94 42.63
N GLY A 238 30.49 -6.38 43.87
CA GLY A 238 29.60 -7.49 44.19
C GLY A 238 30.20 -8.88 43.99
N GLY A 239 31.53 -9.00 44.01
CA GLY A 239 32.22 -10.29 44.02
C GLY A 239 31.78 -11.20 45.17
N GLN A 240 31.66 -12.49 44.90
CA GLN A 240 31.23 -13.48 45.90
C GLN A 240 32.36 -13.81 46.89
N ASP A 241 32.11 -13.57 48.17
CA ASP A 241 33.03 -13.86 49.29
C ASP A 241 32.34 -14.75 50.33
N ALA A 242 31.81 -15.89 49.89
CA ALA A 242 31.00 -16.78 50.75
C ALA A 242 31.82 -17.42 51.89
N ASP A 243 33.14 -17.56 51.73
CA ASP A 243 34.04 -18.07 52.75
C ASP A 243 34.68 -16.97 53.62
N PHE A 244 34.26 -15.71 53.43
CA PHE A 244 34.72 -14.52 54.14
C PHE A 244 36.23 -14.21 54.04
N LYS A 245 36.99 -14.97 53.25
CA LYS A 245 38.45 -14.85 53.22
C LYS A 245 38.92 -13.52 52.65
N VAL A 246 38.18 -12.93 51.70
CA VAL A 246 38.56 -11.63 51.15
C VAL A 246 38.41 -10.55 52.21
N ARG A 247 37.28 -10.54 52.91
CA ARG A 247 37.03 -9.60 54.01
C ARG A 247 38.00 -9.79 55.17
N GLU A 248 38.33 -11.02 55.53
CA GLU A 248 39.31 -11.33 56.57
C GLU A 248 40.70 -10.83 56.20
N TRP A 249 41.18 -11.15 55.00
CA TRP A 249 42.48 -10.69 54.51
C TRP A 249 42.60 -9.16 54.55
N LEU A 250 41.56 -8.44 54.13
CA LEU A 250 41.54 -6.97 54.14
C LEU A 250 41.58 -6.37 55.56
N LYS A 251 41.05 -7.07 56.58
CA LYS A 251 41.15 -6.62 57.98
C LYS A 251 42.56 -6.76 58.52
N GLU A 252 43.26 -7.84 58.14
CA GLU A 252 44.63 -8.11 58.57
C GLU A 252 45.66 -7.21 57.86
N HIS A 253 45.30 -6.65 56.71
CA HIS A 253 46.20 -5.83 55.86
C HIS A 253 45.61 -4.42 55.63
N PRO A 254 45.49 -3.59 56.70
CA PRO A 254 44.98 -2.22 56.58
C PRO A 254 45.89 -1.34 55.68
N PRO A 255 45.36 -0.21 55.17
CA PRO A 255 46.12 0.77 54.38
C PRO A 255 47.31 1.37 55.12
#